data_AF-A0A8J7AJV6-F1
#
_entry.id   AF-A0A8J7AJV6-F1
#
_cell.length_a   1.000
_cell.length_b   1.000
_cell.length_c   1.000
_cell.angle_alpha   90.00
_cell.angle_beta   90.00
_cell.angle_gamma   90.00
#
_symmetry.space_group_name_H-M   'P 1'
#
loop_
_entity.id
_entity.type
_entity.pdbx_description
1 polymer ?
#
loop_
_entity_poly.entity_id
_entity_poly.type
_entity_poly.pdbx_seq_one_letter_code
_entity_poly.pdbx_strand_id
1 'polypeptide(L)'
;MSNYTPTELQTLVKAPMMTGLSVAMVDMGIVSTAIEAAAMSKQIAGAAEKYPTNSVIQAAFSDAALKSRDLKFDKPDVKPEDVKSGAMIDHAIADINAALALVAGKASDAEVAEYKQFIYDCGAAVAAAAGEGLFGTGSNKVSAAEAAALAKFKAALGI
;
A
#
# COMPACT_ATOMS: atom_id res chain seq x y z
N MET A 1 0.48 -9.71 22.75
CA MET A 1 1.17 -10.49 21.70
C MET A 1 0.29 -10.47 20.46
N SER A 2 0.88 -10.32 19.28
CA SER A 2 0.17 -10.37 18.00
C SER A 2 -0.46 -11.75 17.79
N ASN A 3 -1.66 -11.81 17.23
CA ASN A 3 -2.33 -13.07 16.81
C ASN A 3 -1.80 -13.58 15.45
N TYR A 4 -0.80 -12.91 14.89
CA TYR A 4 -0.21 -13.21 13.59
C TYR A 4 1.23 -13.67 13.75
N THR A 5 1.58 -14.71 12.98
CA THR A 5 2.95 -15.17 12.82
C THR A 5 3.80 -14.18 12.00
N PRO A 6 5.13 -14.25 12.04
CA PRO A 6 5.99 -13.38 11.23
C PRO A 6 5.66 -13.39 9.73
N THR A 7 5.43 -14.57 9.14
CA THR A 7 5.08 -14.71 7.72
C THR A 7 3.72 -14.08 7.40
N GLU A 8 2.77 -14.19 8.34
CA GLU A 8 1.47 -13.56 8.20
C GLU A 8 1.58 -12.04 8.27
N LEU A 9 2.37 -11.50 9.20
CA LEU A 9 2.64 -10.07 9.29
C LEU A 9 3.33 -9.55 8.01
N GLN A 10 4.26 -10.31 7.42
CA GLN A 10 4.87 -9.94 6.14
C GLN A 10 3.81 -9.84 5.03
N THR A 11 2.86 -10.77 4.98
CA THR A 11 1.74 -10.72 4.03
C THR A 11 0.89 -9.46 4.24
N LEU A 12 0.58 -9.13 5.49
CA LEU A 12 -0.18 -7.93 5.84
C LEU A 12 0.52 -6.63 5.48
N VAL A 13 1.85 -6.57 5.61
CA VAL A 13 2.62 -5.38 5.22
C VAL A 13 2.81 -5.29 3.71
N LYS A 14 2.98 -6.43 3.04
CA LYS A 14 3.23 -6.47 1.60
C LYS A 14 2.08 -5.88 0.78
N ALA A 15 0.83 -6.11 1.15
CA ALA A 15 -0.33 -5.59 0.41
C ALA A 15 -0.36 -4.04 0.27
N PRO A 16 -0.34 -3.23 1.35
CA PRO A 16 -0.27 -1.77 1.22
C PRO A 16 1.03 -1.30 0.57
N MET A 17 2.15 -2.00 0.80
CA MET A 17 3.42 -1.66 0.16
C MET A 17 3.37 -1.83 -1.36
N MET A 18 2.95 -3.00 -1.85
CA MET A 18 2.89 -3.26 -3.29
C MET A 18 1.81 -2.42 -3.98
N THR A 19 0.75 -2.04 -3.27
CA THR A 19 -0.26 -1.11 -3.77
C THR A 19 0.36 0.26 -4.05
N GLY A 20 1.02 0.88 -3.07
CA GLY A 20 1.68 2.18 -3.25
C GLY A 20 2.79 2.14 -4.29
N LEU A 21 3.65 1.12 -4.25
CA LEU A 21 4.74 0.96 -5.21
C LEU A 21 4.21 0.80 -6.65
N SER A 22 3.14 0.03 -6.84
CA SER A 22 2.56 -0.17 -8.17
C SER A 22 2.00 1.12 -8.75
N VAL A 23 1.40 1.99 -7.93
CA VAL A 23 0.96 3.31 -8.37
C VAL A 23 2.14 4.19 -8.80
N ALA A 24 3.21 4.26 -8.00
CA ALA A 24 4.40 5.04 -8.34
C ALA A 24 5.04 4.57 -9.67
N MET A 25 4.97 3.28 -9.97
CA MET A 25 5.65 2.70 -11.13
C MET A 25 4.84 2.79 -12.42
N VAL A 26 3.50 2.85 -12.37
CA VAL A 26 2.69 2.95 -13.61
C VAL A 26 2.86 4.27 -14.33
N ASP A 27 3.36 5.31 -13.64
CA ASP A 27 3.64 6.61 -14.24
C ASP A 27 4.94 7.24 -13.74
N MET A 28 6.03 6.48 -13.86
CA MET A 28 7.40 6.88 -13.46
C MET A 28 7.88 8.20 -14.11
N GLY A 29 7.18 8.72 -15.12
CA GLY A 29 7.56 9.94 -15.86
C GLY A 29 7.01 11.25 -15.29
N ILE A 30 5.99 11.21 -14.42
CA ILE A 30 5.32 12.42 -13.94
C ILE A 30 5.93 12.98 -12.64
N VAL A 31 6.51 12.15 -11.75
CA VAL A 31 7.11 12.61 -10.48
C VAL A 31 8.41 11.93 -10.04
N SER A 32 9.15 12.68 -9.22
CA SER A 32 10.34 12.23 -8.48
C SER A 32 10.00 11.10 -7.50
N THR A 33 10.57 9.93 -7.75
CA THR A 33 10.49 8.70 -6.92
C THR A 33 10.73 8.95 -5.42
N ALA A 34 11.47 10.00 -5.05
CA ALA A 34 11.71 10.36 -3.66
C ALA A 34 10.46 10.96 -2.94
N ILE A 35 9.63 11.72 -3.63
CA ILE A 35 8.41 12.33 -3.05
C ILE A 35 7.35 11.26 -2.82
N GLU A 36 7.16 10.39 -3.80
CA GLU A 36 6.28 9.23 -3.73
C GLU A 36 6.69 8.28 -2.61
N ALA A 37 7.99 7.95 -2.52
CA ALA A 37 8.52 7.12 -1.43
C ALA A 37 8.32 7.77 -0.05
N ALA A 38 8.46 9.10 0.06
CA ALA A 38 8.21 9.82 1.31
C ALA A 38 6.73 9.80 1.69
N ALA A 39 5.82 10.03 0.73
CA ALA A 39 4.37 9.98 0.96
C ALA A 39 3.92 8.60 1.42
N MET A 40 4.44 7.55 0.77
CA MET A 40 4.21 6.17 1.14
C MET A 40 4.74 5.85 2.55
N SER A 41 5.99 6.24 2.83
CA SER A 41 6.59 6.03 4.15
C SER A 41 5.79 6.71 5.26
N LYS A 42 5.27 7.92 5.00
CA LYS A 42 4.41 8.66 5.93
C LYS A 42 3.07 7.95 6.18
N GLN A 43 2.44 7.41 5.13
CA GLN A 43 1.21 6.62 5.30
C GLN A 43 1.44 5.39 6.18
N ILE A 44 2.51 4.63 5.90
CA ILE A 44 2.86 3.43 6.67
C ILE A 44 3.17 3.78 8.13
N ALA A 45 4.00 4.80 8.38
CA ALA A 45 4.38 5.19 9.74
C ALA A 45 3.20 5.77 10.55
N GLY A 46 2.25 6.45 9.90
CA GLY A 46 1.06 7.00 10.54
C GLY A 46 -0.09 6.00 10.72
N ALA A 47 0.04 4.77 10.21
CA ALA A 47 -1.06 3.81 10.19
C ALA A 47 -1.56 3.44 11.58
N ALA A 48 -0.64 3.11 12.50
CA ALA A 48 -1.00 2.73 13.86
C ALA A 48 -1.62 3.89 14.66
N GLU A 49 -1.23 5.14 14.39
CA GLU A 49 -1.84 6.32 15.03
C GLU A 49 -3.25 6.58 14.48
N LYS A 50 -3.44 6.44 13.16
CA LYS A 50 -4.73 6.65 12.49
C LYS A 50 -5.76 5.59 12.87
N TYR A 51 -5.33 4.36 13.13
CA TYR A 51 -6.19 3.22 13.43
C TYR A 51 -5.86 2.59 14.80
N PRO A 52 -6.04 3.32 15.92
CA PRO A 52 -5.57 2.91 17.24
C PRO A 52 -6.27 1.66 17.78
N THR A 53 -7.49 1.37 17.30
CA THR A 53 -8.32 0.25 17.75
C THR A 53 -8.28 -0.95 16.80
N ASN A 54 -7.57 -0.85 15.67
CA ASN A 54 -7.55 -1.89 14.65
C ASN A 54 -6.42 -2.91 14.91
N SER A 55 -6.76 -4.11 15.38
CA SER A 55 -5.75 -5.09 15.79
C SER A 55 -4.86 -5.58 14.64
N VAL A 56 -5.39 -5.64 13.40
CA VAL A 56 -4.61 -5.99 12.19
C VAL A 56 -3.52 -4.96 11.95
N ILE A 57 -3.92 -3.68 11.93
CA ILE A 57 -3.00 -2.58 11.63
C ILE A 57 -1.98 -2.41 12.77
N GLN A 58 -2.41 -2.51 14.03
CA GLN A 58 -1.49 -2.44 15.17
C GLN A 58 -0.45 -3.58 15.16
N ALA A 59 -0.87 -4.79 14.78
CA ALA A 59 0.04 -5.93 14.74
C ALA A 59 1.12 -5.78 13.66
N ALA A 60 0.77 -5.21 12.50
CA ALA A 60 1.67 -5.13 11.34
C ALA A 60 2.42 -3.79 11.20
N PHE A 61 1.86 -2.68 11.68
CA PHE A 61 2.35 -1.32 11.39
C PHE A 61 2.60 -0.47 12.64
N SER A 62 2.55 -1.04 13.84
CA SER A 62 3.05 -0.33 15.02
C SER A 62 4.55 -0.04 14.89
N ASP A 63 5.00 1.01 15.56
CA ASP A 63 6.42 1.38 15.66
C ASP A 63 7.32 0.19 16.04
N ALA A 64 6.85 -0.64 16.96
CA ALA A 64 7.55 -1.84 17.40
C ALA A 64 7.60 -2.91 16.30
N ALA A 65 6.50 -3.11 15.56
CA ALA A 65 6.44 -4.05 14.45
C ALA A 65 7.38 -3.62 13.31
N LEU A 66 7.32 -2.36 12.88
CA LEU A 66 8.15 -1.82 11.79
C LEU A 66 9.65 -1.85 12.11
N LYS A 67 10.02 -1.77 13.39
CA LYS A 67 11.42 -1.87 13.86
C LYS A 67 11.84 -3.33 14.15
N SER A 68 10.93 -4.29 14.07
CA SER A 68 11.24 -5.70 14.33
C SER A 68 12.08 -6.30 13.21
N ARG A 69 13.02 -7.18 13.58
CA ARG A 69 13.81 -7.98 12.63
C ARG A 69 13.02 -9.11 11.98
N ASP A 70 11.82 -9.37 12.47
CA ASP A 70 10.92 -10.42 11.98
C ASP A 70 10.25 -10.03 10.65
N LEU A 71 10.15 -8.72 10.39
CA LEU A 71 9.66 -8.17 9.13
C LEU A 71 10.84 -7.90 8.20
N LYS A 72 11.31 -8.95 7.53
CA LYS A 72 12.26 -8.81 6.42
C LYS A 72 11.48 -8.74 5.13
N PHE A 73 11.49 -7.57 4.50
CA PHE A 73 11.02 -7.41 3.14
C PHE A 73 12.22 -7.48 2.23
N ASP A 74 12.22 -8.47 1.34
CA ASP A 74 13.14 -8.44 0.21
C ASP A 74 12.80 -7.23 -0.65
N LYS A 75 13.84 -6.59 -1.18
CA LYS A 75 13.65 -5.49 -2.13
C LYS A 75 12.88 -6.07 -3.32
N PRO A 76 11.73 -5.51 -3.70
CA PRO A 76 10.98 -6.02 -4.84
C PRO A 76 11.86 -6.02 -6.09
N ASP A 77 11.99 -7.17 -6.75
CA ASP A 77 12.66 -7.29 -8.05
C ASP A 77 11.71 -6.78 -9.14
N VAL A 78 11.65 -5.46 -9.30
CA VAL A 78 10.76 -4.82 -10.29
C VAL A 78 11.48 -4.73 -11.63
N LYS A 79 10.99 -5.46 -12.63
CA LYS A 79 11.53 -5.40 -13.98
C LYS A 79 10.77 -4.36 -14.81
N PRO A 80 11.43 -3.64 -15.72
CA PRO A 80 10.74 -2.70 -16.62
C PRO A 80 9.59 -3.35 -17.40
N GLU A 81 9.71 -4.63 -17.73
CA GLU A 81 8.68 -5.41 -18.43
C GLU A 81 7.44 -5.65 -17.56
N ASP A 82 7.60 -5.81 -16.24
CA ASP A 82 6.49 -6.01 -15.30
C ASP A 82 5.65 -4.74 -15.15
N VAL A 83 6.30 -3.57 -15.26
CA VAL A 83 5.63 -2.28 -15.27
C VAL A 83 4.82 -2.11 -16.57
N LYS A 84 5.45 -2.35 -17.73
CA LYS A 84 4.82 -2.16 -19.05
C LYS A 84 3.67 -3.12 -19.31
N SER A 85 3.78 -4.36 -18.83
CA SER A 85 2.74 -5.37 -19.01
C SER A 85 1.55 -5.21 -18.06
N GLY A 86 1.70 -4.41 -17.00
CA GLY A 86 0.72 -4.31 -15.92
C GLY A 86 0.82 -5.42 -14.88
N ALA A 87 1.78 -6.33 -15.00
CA ALA A 87 1.99 -7.44 -14.05
C ALA A 87 2.23 -6.95 -12.61
N MET A 88 2.81 -5.76 -12.43
CA MET A 88 2.92 -5.12 -11.10
C MET A 88 1.56 -4.91 -10.43
N ILE A 89 0.56 -4.44 -11.18
CA ILE A 89 -0.79 -4.25 -10.67
C ILE A 89 -1.42 -5.60 -10.30
N ASP A 90 -1.24 -6.61 -11.16
CA ASP A 90 -1.79 -7.94 -10.92
C ASP A 90 -1.16 -8.61 -9.71
N HIS A 91 0.16 -8.45 -9.50
CA HIS A 91 0.86 -8.91 -8.30
C HIS A 91 0.38 -8.18 -7.04
N ALA A 92 0.19 -6.87 -7.09
CA ALA A 92 -0.36 -6.12 -5.97
C ALA A 92 -1.80 -6.57 -5.64
N ILE A 93 -2.64 -6.87 -6.64
CA ILE A 93 -3.97 -7.45 -6.43
C ILE A 93 -3.87 -8.84 -5.78
N ALA A 94 -2.93 -9.67 -6.20
CA ALA A 94 -2.69 -10.97 -5.57
C ALA A 94 -2.29 -10.83 -4.10
N ASP A 95 -1.42 -9.87 -3.77
CA ASP A 95 -1.01 -9.57 -2.40
C ASP A 95 -2.17 -9.02 -1.56
N ILE A 96 -3.03 -8.16 -2.13
CA ILE A 96 -4.28 -7.71 -1.50
C ILE A 96 -5.16 -8.91 -1.16
N ASN A 97 -5.43 -9.78 -2.13
CA ASN A 97 -6.28 -10.95 -1.92
C ASN A 97 -5.72 -11.89 -0.85
N ALA A 98 -4.40 -12.10 -0.83
CA ALA A 98 -3.74 -12.91 0.19
C ALA A 98 -3.89 -12.30 1.59
N ALA A 99 -3.69 -10.98 1.73
CA ALA A 99 -3.87 -10.28 2.99
C ALA A 99 -5.34 -10.32 3.48
N LEU A 100 -6.31 -10.12 2.57
CA LEU A 100 -7.74 -10.18 2.90
C LEU A 100 -8.17 -11.59 3.32
N ALA A 101 -7.69 -12.63 2.63
CA ALA A 101 -7.95 -14.02 3.01
C ALA A 101 -7.38 -14.35 4.39
N LEU A 102 -6.24 -13.75 4.75
CA LEU A 102 -5.57 -13.98 6.02
C LEU A 102 -6.25 -13.32 7.21
N VAL A 103 -6.83 -12.12 7.03
CA VAL A 103 -7.58 -11.44 8.10
C VAL A 103 -9.01 -11.96 8.24
N ALA A 104 -9.53 -12.63 7.19
CA ALA A 104 -10.86 -13.25 7.23
C ALA A 104 -10.94 -14.26 8.39
N GLY A 105 -11.87 -14.02 9.32
CA GLY A 105 -12.08 -14.86 10.50
C GLY A 105 -11.08 -14.65 11.64
N LYS A 106 -10.09 -13.76 11.49
CA LYS A 106 -9.15 -13.34 12.56
C LYS A 106 -9.42 -11.93 13.09
N ALA A 107 -10.10 -11.10 12.30
CA ALA A 107 -10.45 -9.74 12.63
C ALA A 107 -11.96 -9.52 12.44
N SER A 108 -12.51 -8.50 13.09
CA SER A 108 -13.89 -8.09 12.89
C SER A 108 -14.09 -7.45 11.51
N ASP A 109 -15.33 -7.46 11.00
CA ASP A 109 -15.65 -6.83 9.71
C ASP A 109 -15.27 -5.36 9.65
N ALA A 110 -15.39 -4.64 10.77
CA ALA A 110 -14.99 -3.25 10.91
C ALA A 110 -13.46 -3.07 10.74
N GLU A 111 -12.67 -3.92 11.41
CA GLU A 111 -11.22 -3.89 11.28
C GLU A 111 -10.76 -4.25 9.86
N VAL A 112 -11.43 -5.20 9.21
CA VAL A 112 -11.16 -5.58 7.82
C VAL A 112 -11.49 -4.43 6.88
N ALA A 113 -12.60 -3.71 7.10
CA ALA A 113 -12.98 -2.55 6.30
C ALA A 113 -11.95 -1.40 6.41
N GLU A 114 -11.50 -1.09 7.63
CA GLU A 114 -10.44 -0.10 7.87
C GLU A 114 -9.10 -0.52 7.24
N TYR A 115 -8.75 -1.81 7.33
CA TYR A 115 -7.54 -2.33 6.71
C TYR A 115 -7.59 -2.24 5.18
N LYS A 116 -8.75 -2.53 4.56
CA LYS A 116 -8.98 -2.31 3.13
C LYS A 116 -8.78 -0.84 2.74
N GLN A 117 -9.38 0.06 3.52
CA GLN A 117 -9.24 1.50 3.29
C GLN A 117 -7.79 1.94 3.41
N PHE A 118 -7.06 1.44 4.41
CA PHE A 118 -5.64 1.73 4.59
C PHE A 118 -4.78 1.27 3.40
N ILE A 119 -5.03 0.07 2.86
CA ILE A 119 -4.34 -0.41 1.65
C ILE A 119 -4.59 0.56 0.48
N TYR A 120 -5.84 0.95 0.25
CA TYR A 120 -6.19 1.90 -0.80
C TYR A 120 -5.53 3.27 -0.59
N ASP A 121 -5.56 3.79 0.65
CA ASP A 121 -4.97 5.08 1.02
C ASP A 121 -3.47 5.13 0.72
N CYS A 122 -2.75 4.00 0.82
CA CYS A 122 -1.34 3.93 0.44
C CYS A 122 -1.12 4.21 -1.06
N GLY A 123 -1.96 3.63 -1.93
CA GLY A 123 -1.93 3.93 -3.36
C GLY A 123 -2.37 5.36 -3.66
N ALA A 124 -3.46 5.80 -3.03
CA ALA A 124 -4.02 7.13 -3.24
C ALA A 124 -3.07 8.25 -2.79
N ALA A 125 -2.35 8.06 -1.67
CA ALA A 125 -1.37 9.01 -1.18
C ALA A 125 -0.16 9.15 -2.12
N VAL A 126 0.28 8.05 -2.75
CA VAL A 126 1.34 8.09 -3.76
C VAL A 126 0.89 8.88 -4.98
N ALA A 127 -0.28 8.59 -5.54
CA ALA A 127 -0.83 9.33 -6.68
C ALA A 127 -1.07 10.82 -6.34
N ALA A 128 -1.53 11.11 -5.12
CA ALA A 128 -1.74 12.49 -4.67
C ALA A 128 -0.42 13.26 -4.56
N ALA A 129 0.62 12.64 -3.98
CA ALA A 129 1.94 13.24 -3.87
C ALA A 129 2.61 13.43 -5.24
N ALA A 130 2.31 12.57 -6.21
CA ALA A 130 2.70 12.77 -7.61
C ALA A 130 2.01 14.00 -8.25
N GLY A 131 0.80 14.35 -7.81
CA GLY A 131 0.14 15.58 -8.25
C GLY A 131 0.76 16.89 -7.73
N GLU A 132 1.63 16.86 -6.70
CA GLU A 132 2.04 18.06 -5.93
C GLU A 132 3.47 18.61 -6.24
N GLY A 133 4.13 18.17 -7.32
CA GLY A 133 5.56 18.41 -7.58
C GLY A 133 6.12 19.87 -7.68
N LEU A 134 7.31 20.06 -7.07
CA LEU A 134 8.37 21.11 -6.98
C LEU A 134 8.06 22.63 -7.03
N PHE A 135 7.03 23.11 -7.73
CA PHE A 135 6.75 24.56 -7.87
C PHE A 135 5.28 24.95 -7.67
N GLY A 136 4.55 24.23 -6.82
CA GLY A 136 3.35 24.72 -6.12
C GLY A 136 2.24 25.39 -6.96
N THR A 137 2.18 25.15 -8.26
CA THR A 137 1.25 25.82 -9.19
C THR A 137 0.67 24.87 -10.26
N GLY A 138 1.00 23.57 -10.23
CA GLY A 138 0.61 22.59 -11.24
C GLY A 138 -0.80 22.03 -11.03
N SER A 139 -1.73 22.39 -11.90
CA SER A 139 -3.13 21.92 -11.91
C SER A 139 -3.30 20.51 -12.53
N ASN A 140 -2.51 19.50 -12.14
CA ASN A 140 -2.61 18.12 -12.66
C ASN A 140 -2.47 17.12 -11.50
N LYS A 141 -3.55 16.73 -10.83
CA LYS A 141 -4.40 15.55 -11.11
C LYS A 141 -3.61 14.24 -11.27
N VAL A 142 -3.96 13.27 -10.42
CA VAL A 142 -3.76 11.83 -10.62
C VAL A 142 -3.84 11.49 -12.11
N SER A 143 -2.80 10.86 -12.64
CA SER A 143 -2.71 10.54 -14.06
C SER A 143 -3.78 9.54 -14.48
N ALA A 144 -4.06 9.41 -15.78
CA ALA A 144 -5.01 8.42 -16.25
C ALA A 144 -4.57 6.98 -15.92
N ALA A 145 -3.27 6.72 -15.92
CA ALA A 145 -2.71 5.41 -15.57
C ALA A 145 -2.83 5.13 -14.07
N GLU A 146 -2.52 6.11 -13.22
CA GLU A 146 -2.69 6.02 -11.76
C GLU A 146 -4.17 5.86 -11.40
N ALA A 147 -5.07 6.62 -12.02
CA ALA A 147 -6.51 6.52 -11.80
C ALA A 147 -7.05 5.14 -12.19
N ALA A 148 -6.56 4.57 -13.30
CA ALA A 148 -6.91 3.21 -13.72
C ALA A 148 -6.37 2.15 -12.73
N ALA A 149 -5.15 2.32 -12.21
CA ALA A 149 -4.58 1.45 -11.19
C ALA A 149 -5.40 1.50 -9.89
N LEU A 150 -5.72 2.69 -9.40
CA LEU A 150 -6.55 2.90 -8.21
C LEU A 150 -7.94 2.29 -8.39
N ALA A 151 -8.55 2.40 -9.57
CA ALA A 151 -9.84 1.77 -9.86
C ALA A 151 -9.77 0.23 -9.75
N LYS A 152 -8.68 -0.38 -10.24
CA LYS A 152 -8.45 -1.83 -10.11
C LYS A 152 -8.26 -2.24 -8.64
N PHE A 153 -7.48 -1.48 -7.87
CA PHE A 153 -7.30 -1.76 -6.44
C PHE A 153 -8.59 -1.59 -5.64
N LYS A 154 -9.36 -0.55 -5.94
CA LYS A 154 -10.69 -0.33 -5.37
C LYS A 154 -11.61 -1.53 -5.60
N ALA A 155 -11.65 -2.04 -6.84
CA ALA A 155 -12.41 -3.24 -7.18
C ALA A 155 -11.92 -4.49 -6.43
N ALA A 156 -10.59 -4.71 -6.34
CA ALA A 156 -10.01 -5.84 -5.61
C ALA A 156 -10.30 -5.79 -4.10
N LEU A 157 -10.30 -4.59 -3.51
CA LEU A 157 -10.63 -4.37 -2.10
C LEU A 157 -12.13 -4.46 -1.82
N GLY A 158 -12.96 -4.27 -2.85
CA GLY A 158 -14.42 -4.24 -2.74
C GLY A 158 -14.91 -3.03 -1.95
N ILE A 159 -14.31 -1.85 -2.19
CA ILE A 159 -14.68 -0.56 -1.58
C ILE A 159 -15.09 0.47 -2.65
#